data_AF-A0A644UHZ9-F1
#
_entry.id   AF-A0A644UHZ9-F1
#
_cell.length_a   1.000
_cell.length_b   1.000
_cell.length_c   1.000
_cell.angle_alpha   90.00
_cell.angle_beta   90.00
_cell.angle_gamma   90.00
#
_symmetry.space_group_name_H-M   'P 1'
#
loop_
_entity.id
_entity.type
_entity.pdbx_description
1 polymer ?
#
loop_
_entity_poly.entity_id
_entity_poly.type
_entity_poly.pdbx_seq_one_letter_code
_entity_poly.pdbx_strand_id
1 'polypeptide(L)'
;MEFFIFLIYMSVVSFAMAFVAYAIILWLFGANGKLSRYAQIFFIPIAIIGWDLLTITRPIEYRYYVGGVPMAVIAIMLLYYRFVKGGNWSKNDPTPMELAGKAKKPSAKAMKYAARKNKKKGKI
;
A
#
# COMPACT_ATOMS: atom_id res chain seq x y z
N MET A 1 28.68 -10.51 17.45
CA MET A 1 28.52 -9.46 16.42
C MET A 1 27.76 -10.00 15.19
N GLU A 2 28.20 -11.09 14.59
CA GLU A 2 27.61 -11.65 13.35
C GLU A 2 26.13 -12.07 13.47
N PHE A 3 25.75 -12.74 14.55
CA PHE A 3 24.35 -13.12 14.81
C PHE A 3 23.41 -11.90 14.92
N PHE A 4 23.88 -10.80 15.51
CA PHE A 4 23.08 -9.58 15.66
C PHE A 4 22.82 -8.91 14.29
N ILE A 5 23.85 -8.83 13.45
CA ILE A 5 23.73 -8.31 12.08
C ILE A 5 22.79 -9.20 11.26
N PHE A 6 22.89 -10.52 11.43
CA PHE A 6 22.00 -11.46 10.78
C PHE A 6 20.53 -11.27 11.19
N LEU A 7 20.27 -10.99 12.47
CA LEU A 7 18.92 -10.75 12.98
C LEU A 7 18.33 -9.43 12.44
N ILE A 8 19.15 -8.37 12.38
CA ILE A 8 18.77 -7.11 11.72
C ILE A 8 18.48 -7.34 10.25
N TYR A 9 19.36 -8.06 9.55
CA TYR A 9 19.20 -8.38 8.15
C TYR A 9 17.86 -9.09 7.90
N MET A 10 17.57 -10.15 8.66
CA MET A 10 16.31 -10.87 8.54
C MET A 10 15.10 -9.98 8.82
N SER A 11 15.17 -9.09 9.82
CA SER A 11 14.09 -8.13 10.09
C SER A 11 13.80 -7.22 8.89
N VAL A 12 14.85 -6.75 8.20
CA VAL A 12 14.70 -5.95 6.99
C VAL A 12 14.16 -6.79 5.82
N VAL A 13 14.60 -8.03 5.68
CA VAL A 13 14.10 -8.98 4.66
C VAL A 13 12.60 -9.24 4.85
N SER A 14 12.17 -9.58 6.07
CA SER A 14 10.76 -9.81 6.39
C SER A 14 9.91 -8.57 6.11
N PHE A 15 10.41 -7.39 6.48
CA PHE A 15 9.76 -6.12 6.21
C PHE A 15 9.63 -5.88 4.70
N ALA A 16 10.71 -6.05 3.93
CA ALA A 16 10.68 -5.90 2.48
C ALA A 16 9.71 -6.89 1.83
N MET A 17 9.72 -8.15 2.25
CA MET A 17 8.82 -9.16 1.72
C MET A 17 7.35 -8.82 1.96
N ALA A 18 7.02 -8.14 3.07
CA ALA A 18 5.67 -7.65 3.33
C ALA A 18 5.19 -6.65 2.26
N PHE A 19 6.04 -5.70 1.86
CA PHE A 19 5.69 -4.73 0.80
C PHE A 19 5.56 -5.40 -0.55
N VAL A 20 6.44 -6.34 -0.89
CA VAL A 20 6.36 -7.08 -2.14
C VAL A 20 5.06 -7.89 -2.19
N ALA A 21 4.75 -8.65 -1.14
CA ALA A 21 3.51 -9.41 -1.05
C ALA A 21 2.27 -8.49 -1.15
N TYR A 22 2.28 -7.37 -0.43
CA TYR A 22 1.22 -6.38 -0.50
C TYR A 22 1.04 -5.80 -1.92
N ALA A 23 2.14 -5.43 -2.58
CA ALA A 23 2.12 -4.91 -3.95
C ALA A 23 1.56 -5.93 -4.94
N ILE A 24 1.92 -7.22 -4.79
CA ILE A 24 1.37 -8.31 -5.61
C ILE A 24 -0.15 -8.46 -5.38
N ILE A 25 -0.59 -8.41 -4.13
CA ILE A 25 -2.02 -8.52 -3.79
C ILE A 25 -2.81 -7.35 -4.37
N LEU A 26 -2.27 -6.12 -4.27
CA LEU A 26 -2.88 -4.94 -4.89
C LEU A 26 -2.93 -5.07 -6.42
N TRP A 27 -1.89 -5.62 -7.04
CA TRP A 27 -1.83 -5.82 -8.48
C TRP A 27 -2.85 -6.86 -8.96
N LEU A 28 -3.05 -7.95 -8.21
CA LEU A 28 -3.99 -9.03 -8.57
C LEU A 28 -5.45 -8.73 -8.24
N PHE A 29 -5.73 -8.22 -7.03
CA PHE A 29 -7.09 -8.11 -6.48
C PHE A 29 -7.59 -6.67 -6.39
N GLY A 30 -6.75 -5.67 -6.70
CA GLY A 30 -7.08 -4.25 -6.57
C GLY A 30 -7.07 -3.74 -5.12
N ALA A 31 -7.22 -2.43 -4.97
CA ALA A 31 -7.08 -1.75 -3.67
C ALA A 31 -8.31 -1.81 -2.75
N ASN A 32 -9.52 -1.91 -3.31
CA ASN A 32 -10.78 -1.66 -2.56
C ASN A 32 -11.72 -2.89 -2.47
N GLY A 33 -11.19 -4.10 -2.68
CA GLY A 33 -11.97 -5.34 -2.59
C GLY A 33 -11.92 -6.01 -1.22
N LYS A 34 -13.04 -6.59 -0.75
CA LYS A 34 -13.06 -7.49 0.43
C LYS A 34 -12.05 -8.63 0.27
N LEU A 35 -11.95 -9.17 -0.95
CA LEU A 35 -11.01 -10.25 -1.30
C LEU A 35 -9.54 -9.82 -1.12
N SER A 36 -9.17 -8.60 -1.54
CA SER A 36 -7.83 -8.04 -1.33
C SER A 36 -7.48 -7.94 0.16
N ARG A 37 -8.44 -7.51 0.99
CA ARG A 37 -8.25 -7.45 2.44
C ARG A 37 -8.04 -8.82 3.09
N TYR A 38 -8.83 -9.83 2.71
CA TYR A 38 -8.62 -11.19 3.18
C TYR A 38 -7.29 -11.77 2.70
N ALA A 39 -6.94 -11.53 1.44
CA ALA A 39 -5.65 -11.94 0.89
C ALA A 39 -4.49 -11.32 1.66
N GLN A 40 -4.55 -10.03 2.02
CA GLN A 40 -3.50 -9.38 2.83
C GLN A 40 -3.32 -10.06 4.20
N ILE A 41 -4.42 -10.43 4.86
CA ILE A 41 -4.38 -11.05 6.20
C ILE A 41 -3.69 -12.41 6.17
N PHE A 42 -3.93 -13.23 5.15
CA PHE A 42 -3.40 -14.59 5.09
C PHE A 42 -2.11 -14.70 4.27
N PHE A 43 -2.07 -14.06 3.11
CA PHE A 43 -0.99 -14.23 2.15
C PHE A 43 0.28 -13.50 2.56
N ILE A 44 0.19 -12.33 3.21
CA ILE A 44 1.38 -11.59 3.65
C ILE A 44 2.17 -12.39 4.70
N PRO A 45 1.56 -12.88 5.81
CA PRO A 45 2.30 -13.69 6.78
C PRO A 45 2.89 -14.96 6.17
N ILE A 46 2.15 -15.65 5.29
CA ILE A 46 2.64 -16.85 4.61
C ILE A 46 3.85 -16.54 3.72
N ALA A 47 3.80 -15.44 2.95
CA ALA A 47 4.90 -15.03 2.09
C ALA A 47 6.15 -14.65 2.91
N ILE A 48 5.98 -13.96 4.04
CA ILE A 48 7.09 -13.61 4.94
C ILE A 48 7.72 -14.89 5.51
N ILE A 49 6.92 -15.75 6.15
CA ILE A 49 7.42 -16.98 6.78
C ILE A 49 8.08 -17.89 5.74
N GLY A 50 7.46 -18.06 4.57
CA GLY A 50 8.00 -18.87 3.49
C GLY A 50 9.34 -18.37 2.98
N TRP A 51 9.48 -17.05 2.81
CA TRP A 51 10.73 -16.44 2.35
C TRP A 51 11.83 -16.47 3.43
N ASP A 52 11.46 -16.21 4.69
CA ASP A 52 12.40 -16.22 5.81
C ASP A 52 12.96 -17.63 6.04
N LEU A 53 12.10 -18.66 6.02
CA LEU A 53 12.55 -20.06 6.08
C LEU A 53 13.46 -20.41 4.90
N LEU A 54 13.10 -19.98 3.69
CA LEU A 54 13.91 -20.20 2.50
C LEU A 54 15.27 -19.49 2.60
N THR A 55 15.34 -18.34 3.25
CA THR A 55 16.60 -17.59 3.44
C THR A 55 17.44 -18.21 4.57
N ILE A 56 16.79 -18.68 5.65
CA ILE A 56 17.47 -19.30 6.80
C ILE A 56 18.09 -20.65 6.42
N THR A 57 17.40 -21.44 5.60
CA THR A 57 17.86 -22.80 5.21
C THR A 57 19.01 -22.81 4.21
N ARG A 58 19.41 -21.66 3.67
CA ARG A 58 20.48 -21.56 2.67
C ARG A 58 21.86 -21.51 3.30
N PRO A 59 22.90 -22.00 2.59
CA PRO A 59 24.29 -21.82 3.00
C PRO A 59 24.62 -20.33 3.14
N ILE A 60 25.57 -20.01 4.00
CA ILE A 60 25.90 -18.62 4.37
C ILE A 60 26.29 -17.77 3.15
N GLU A 61 26.94 -18.39 2.16
CA GLU A 61 27.34 -17.79 0.88
C GLU A 61 26.16 -17.28 0.08
N TYR A 62 25.03 -18.00 0.07
CA TYR A 62 23.86 -17.69 -0.76
C TYR A 62 22.76 -16.96 0.00
N ARG A 63 22.76 -17.08 1.33
CA ARG A 63 21.75 -16.52 2.22
C ARG A 63 21.52 -15.03 1.98
N TYR A 64 22.60 -14.24 1.84
CA TYR A 64 22.50 -12.80 1.64
C TYR A 64 21.99 -12.40 0.26
N TYR A 65 22.32 -13.18 -0.77
CA TYR A 65 21.80 -12.95 -2.12
C TYR A 65 20.31 -13.26 -2.19
N VAL A 66 19.90 -14.40 -1.60
CA VAL A 66 18.51 -14.85 -1.59
C VAL A 66 17.64 -13.91 -0.75
N GLY A 67 18.02 -13.60 0.49
CA GLY A 67 17.27 -12.65 1.29
C GLY A 67 17.34 -11.21 0.73
N GLY A 68 18.32 -10.91 -0.11
CA GLY A 68 18.44 -9.61 -0.77
C GLY A 68 17.40 -9.36 -1.86
N VAL A 69 16.76 -10.41 -2.38
CA VAL A 69 15.83 -10.30 -3.52
C VAL A 69 14.63 -9.41 -3.21
N PRO A 70 13.87 -9.55 -2.11
CA PRO A 70 12.74 -8.66 -1.81
C PRO A 70 13.16 -7.20 -1.71
N MET A 71 14.35 -6.92 -1.15
CA MET A 71 14.90 -5.56 -1.09
C MET A 71 15.24 -5.02 -2.48
N ALA A 72 15.86 -5.84 -3.33
CA ALA A 72 16.17 -5.47 -4.71
C ALA A 72 14.90 -5.17 -5.52
N VAL A 73 13.86 -5.98 -5.35
CA VAL A 73 12.55 -5.76 -6.01
C VAL A 73 11.97 -4.41 -5.62
N ILE A 74 11.96 -4.05 -4.33
CA ILE A 74 11.50 -2.74 -3.87
C ILE A 74 12.37 -1.62 -4.46
N ALA A 75 13.69 -1.76 -4.41
CA ALA A 75 14.61 -0.76 -4.95
C ALA A 75 14.35 -0.52 -6.44
N ILE A 76 14.22 -1.58 -7.24
CA ILE A 76 13.86 -1.50 -8.67
C ILE A 76 12.50 -0.83 -8.84
N MET A 77 11.51 -1.18 -8.03
CA MET A 77 10.18 -0.58 -8.12
C MET A 77 10.19 0.93 -7.81
N LEU A 78 10.97 1.35 -6.82
CA LEU A 78 11.17 2.76 -6.47
C LEU A 78 11.92 3.51 -7.58
N LEU A 79 12.99 2.93 -8.11
CA LEU A 79 13.74 3.49 -9.23
C LEU A 79 12.85 3.62 -10.48
N TYR A 80 12.07 2.59 -10.79
CA TYR A 80 11.09 2.63 -11.88
C TYR A 80 10.08 3.76 -11.70
N TYR A 81 9.51 3.90 -10.50
CA TYR A 81 8.58 4.99 -10.22
C TYR A 81 9.25 6.37 -10.34
N ARG A 82 10.51 6.47 -9.88
CA ARG A 82 11.28 7.72 -9.88
C ARG A 82 11.70 8.16 -11.28
N PHE A 83 12.14 7.24 -12.13
CA PHE A 83 12.78 7.53 -13.41
C PHE A 83 11.88 7.29 -14.62
N VAL A 84 11.01 6.27 -14.59
CA VAL A 84 10.16 5.92 -15.74
C VAL A 84 8.79 6.56 -15.64
N LYS A 85 8.15 6.48 -14.47
CA LYS A 85 6.79 7.04 -14.30
C LYS A 85 6.78 8.56 -14.11
N GLY A 86 7.95 9.18 -13.95
CA GLY A 86 8.12 10.62 -13.86
C GLY A 86 7.46 11.18 -12.61
N GLY A 87 8.23 11.32 -11.53
CA GLY A 87 7.80 12.04 -10.32
C GLY A 87 7.59 13.53 -10.57
N ASN A 88 6.56 13.90 -11.34
CA ASN A 88 5.98 15.23 -11.32
C ASN A 88 5.11 15.31 -10.07
N TRP A 89 5.72 15.68 -8.95
CA TRP A 89 5.04 16.05 -7.70
C TRP A 89 4.13 17.29 -7.84
N SER A 90 3.96 17.79 -9.07
CA SER A 90 3.02 18.84 -9.43
C SER A 90 1.96 18.24 -10.36
N LYS A 91 0.89 17.72 -9.75
CA LYS A 91 -0.50 17.98 -10.14
C LYS A 91 -1.47 17.14 -9.31
N ASN A 92 -2.11 17.84 -8.36
CA ASN A 92 -3.52 17.67 -8.03
C ASN A 92 -3.98 16.30 -7.51
N ASP A 93 -3.18 15.59 -6.72
CA ASP A 93 -3.77 14.62 -5.80
C ASP A 93 -4.45 15.41 -4.68
N PRO A 94 -5.78 15.33 -4.52
CA PRO A 94 -6.48 16.11 -3.53
C PRO A 94 -5.91 15.75 -2.17
N THR A 95 -5.44 16.76 -1.44
CA THR A 95 -4.92 16.57 -0.09
C THR A 95 -5.98 15.85 0.76
N PRO A 96 -5.60 15.07 1.78
CA PRO A 96 -6.57 14.39 2.66
C PRO A 96 -7.66 15.33 3.20
N MET A 97 -7.33 16.62 3.36
CA MET A 97 -8.23 17.70 3.72
C MET A 97 -9.28 18.04 2.63
N GLU A 98 -8.90 18.00 1.35
CA GLU A 98 -9.81 18.19 0.21
C GLU A 98 -10.73 16.98 -0.02
N LEU A 99 -10.24 15.76 0.22
CA LEU A 99 -11.05 14.53 0.22
C LEU A 99 -12.08 14.54 1.36
N ALA A 100 -11.66 14.92 2.57
CA ALA A 100 -12.56 15.08 3.72
C ALA A 100 -13.56 16.24 3.53
N GLY A 101 -13.16 17.32 2.87
CA GLY A 101 -14.04 18.45 2.53
C GLY A 101 -15.12 18.09 1.50
N LYS A 102 -14.82 17.21 0.52
CA LYS A 102 -15.81 16.72 -0.44
C LYS A 102 -16.86 15.80 0.19
N ALA A 103 -16.51 15.04 1.24
CA ALA A 103 -17.46 14.23 2.00
C ALA A 103 -18.48 15.06 2.79
N LYS A 104 -18.14 16.31 3.15
CA LYS A 104 -19.03 17.24 3.88
C LYS A 104 -19.94 18.08 2.97
N LYS A 105 -19.78 18.05 1.65
CA LYS A 105 -20.72 18.75 0.76
C LYS A 105 -22.07 18.01 0.78
N PRO A 106 -23.18 18.67 1.16
CA PRO A 106 -24.48 18.02 1.16
C PRO A 106 -24.80 17.55 -0.25
N SER A 107 -25.21 16.28 -0.39
CA SER A 107 -25.47 15.69 -1.70
C SER A 107 -26.48 16.55 -2.48
N ALA A 108 -26.39 16.55 -3.81
CA ALA A 108 -27.27 17.35 -4.67
C ALA A 108 -28.78 17.13 -4.37
N LYS A 109 -29.15 15.97 -3.81
CA LYS A 109 -30.51 15.69 -3.33
C LYS A 109 -30.88 16.50 -2.09
N ALA A 110 -29.98 16.61 -1.11
CA ALA A 110 -30.19 17.41 0.10
C ALA A 110 -30.30 18.91 -0.22
N MET A 111 -29.49 19.39 -1.16
CA MET A 111 -29.52 20.79 -1.62
C MET A 111 -30.83 21.13 -2.36
N LYS A 112 -31.34 20.22 -3.20
CA LYS A 112 -32.66 20.36 -3.85
C LYS A 112 -33.82 20.35 -2.85
N TYR A 113 -33.74 19.52 -1.79
CA TYR A 113 -34.77 19.47 -0.76
C TYR A 113 -34.80 20.76 0.09
N ALA A 114 -33.62 21.27 0.46
CA ALA A 114 -33.49 22.56 1.15
C ALA A 114 -34.00 23.74 0.32
N ALA A 115 -33.67 23.79 -0.98
CA ALA A 115 -34.16 24.83 -1.89
C ALA A 115 -35.69 24.82 -2.05
N ARG A 116 -36.32 23.63 -2.10
CA ARG A 116 -37.78 23.48 -2.14
C ARG A 116 -38.44 23.91 -0.83
N LYS A 117 -37.81 23.62 0.32
CA LYS A 117 -38.30 24.02 1.65
C LYS A 117 -38.26 25.53 1.84
N ASN A 118 -37.21 26.20 1.36
CA ASN A 118 -37.09 27.66 1.45
C ASN A 118 -38.04 28.39 0.50
N LYS A 119 -38.29 27.86 -0.71
CA LYS A 119 -39.32 28.41 -1.63
C LYS A 119 -40.74 28.37 -1.07
N LYS A 120 -41.05 27.42 -0.18
CA LYS A 120 -42.36 27.35 0.51
C LYS A 120 -42.46 28.31 1.70
N LYS A 121 -41.34 28.70 2.30
CA LYS A 121 -41.31 29.66 3.43
C LYS A 121 -41.35 31.13 3.00
N GLY A 122 -40.95 31.46 1.77
CA GLY A 122 -41.01 32.82 1.22
C GLY A 122 -42.32 33.18 0.49
N LYS A 123 -43.40 32.43 0.72
CA LYS A 123 -44.75 32.72 0.22
C LYS A 123 -45.75 32.88 1.38
N ILE A 124 -45.40 33.75 2.32
CA ILE A 124 -46.33 34.35 3.29
C ILE A 124 -46.15 35.86 3.15
#